data_AF-A0A533XPS9-F1
#
_entry.id   AF-A0A533XPS9-F1
#
_cell.length_a   1.000
_cell.length_b   1.000
_cell.length_c   1.000
_cell.angle_alpha   90.00
_cell.angle_beta   90.00
_cell.angle_gamma   90.00
#
_symmetry.space_group_name_H-M   'P 1'
#
loop_
_entity.id
_entity.type
_entity.pdbx_description
1 polymer ?
#
loop_
_entity_poly.entity_id
_entity_poly.type
_entity_poly.pdbx_seq_one_letter_code
_entity_poly.pdbx_strand_id
1 'polypeptide(L)' 'MSLLTLTTSASQRPKITVGLVNLGCSKNQVDSEVMLGALAQSGFSFTSDPRSAVVVIINTCGFIEEAKQESIDAIIRFGE' A
#
# COMPACT_ATOMS: atom_id res chain seq x y z
N MET A 1 20.02 4.04 -44.70
CA MET A 1 18.79 3.48 -44.08
C MET A 1 19.10 3.14 -42.64
N SER A 2 18.85 4.11 -41.75
CA SER A 2 19.05 3.94 -40.32
C SER A 2 17.99 2.98 -39.80
N LEU A 3 18.41 1.82 -39.32
CA LEU A 3 17.52 0.90 -38.60
C LEU A 3 17.05 1.62 -37.33
N LEU A 4 15.79 2.07 -37.32
CA LEU A 4 15.08 2.39 -36.09
C LEU A 4 14.96 1.10 -35.28
N THR A 5 15.89 0.90 -34.35
CA THR A 5 15.71 -0.03 -33.26
C THR A 5 14.52 0.49 -32.44
N LEU A 6 13.35 -0.11 -32.64
CA LEU A 6 12.21 0.05 -31.74
C LEU A 6 12.63 -0.48 -30.37
N THR A 7 13.21 0.39 -29.55
CA THR A 7 13.32 0.16 -28.12
C THR A 7 11.90 0.21 -27.58
N THR A 8 11.23 -0.94 -27.56
CA THR A 8 10.04 -1.13 -26.74
C THR A 8 10.45 -0.94 -25.29
N SER A 9 10.32 0.30 -24.81
CA SER A 9 10.41 0.69 -23.40
C SER A 9 9.52 -0.27 -22.62
N ALA A 10 10.14 -1.14 -21.83
CA ALA A 10 9.46 -2.13 -21.03
C ALA A 10 8.49 -1.43 -20.06
N SER A 11 7.20 -1.57 -20.32
CA SER A 11 6.09 -1.39 -19.37
C SER A 11 5.95 0.01 -18.74
N GLN A 12 5.36 0.97 -19.48
CA GLN A 12 4.87 2.22 -18.91
C GLN A 12 3.50 2.07 -18.20
N ARG A 13 3.34 1.12 -17.28
CA ARG A 13 2.18 1.13 -16.37
C ARG A 13 2.47 2.13 -15.24
N PRO A 14 1.53 3.04 -14.91
CA PRO A 14 1.74 3.99 -13.82
C PRO A 14 1.96 3.23 -12.50
N LYS A 15 2.94 3.71 -11.73
CA LYS A 15 3.30 3.15 -10.43
C LYS A 15 2.15 3.41 -9.45
N ILE A 16 1.49 2.36 -8.97
CA ILE A 16 0.41 2.51 -7.98
C ILE A 16 1.03 2.88 -6.64
N THR A 17 0.64 4.04 -6.11
CA THR A 17 1.09 4.53 -4.80
C THR A 17 0.18 3.98 -3.70
N VAL A 18 0.80 3.35 -2.71
CA VAL A 18 0.14 2.70 -1.57
C VAL A 18 0.40 3.51 -0.29
N GLY A 19 -0.65 3.76 0.47
CA GLY A 19 -0.59 4.27 1.84
C GLY A 19 -0.90 3.15 2.82
N LEU A 20 -0.20 3.11 3.95
CA LEU A 20 -0.43 2.10 4.99
C LEU A 20 -0.93 2.76 6.28
N VAL A 21 -1.99 2.19 6.84
CA VAL A 21 -2.50 2.49 8.18
C VAL A 21 -2.35 1.21 9.01
N ASN A 22 -1.37 1.21 9.91
CA ASN A 22 -1.10 0.05 10.76
C ASN A 22 -1.72 0.27 12.15
N LEU A 23 -2.64 -0.60 12.53
CA LEU A 23 -3.40 -0.56 13.79
C LEU A 23 -3.14 -1.81 14.62
N GLY A 24 -3.54 -1.79 15.89
CA GLY A 24 -3.36 -2.90 16.80
C GLY A 24 -1.95 -2.95 17.41
N CYS A 25 -1.21 -4.03 17.18
CA CYS A 25 0.02 -4.31 17.93
C CYS A 25 1.27 -4.46 17.04
N SER A 26 2.41 -4.69 17.68
CA SER A 26 3.70 -4.87 17.00
C SER A 26 3.73 -6.03 15.99
N LYS A 27 2.85 -7.03 16.11
CA LYS A 27 2.74 -8.10 15.11
C LYS A 27 2.25 -7.55 13.76
N ASN A 28 1.20 -6.72 13.77
CA ASN A 28 0.71 -6.07 12.57
C ASN A 28 1.79 -5.18 11.94
N GLN A 29 2.62 -4.52 12.75
CA GLN A 29 3.75 -3.73 12.23
C GLN A 29 4.75 -4.59 11.47
N VAL A 30 5.20 -5.71 12.06
CA VAL A 30 6.13 -6.64 11.42
C VAL A 30 5.52 -7.24 10.15
N ASP A 31 4.25 -7.66 10.20
CA ASP A 31 3.52 -8.17 9.03
C ASP A 31 3.44 -7.13 7.91
N SER A 32 3.20 -5.87 8.29
CA SER A 32 3.16 -4.74 7.36
C SER A 32 4.52 -4.51 6.69
N GLU A 33 5.63 -4.58 7.42
CA GLU A 33 6.97 -4.41 6.85
C GLU A 33 7.29 -5.51 5.82
N VAL A 34 6.93 -6.77 6.12
CA VAL A 34 7.08 -7.89 5.19
C VAL A 34 6.23 -7.68 3.93
N MET A 35 4.95 -7.28 4.10
CA MET A 35 4.04 -6.98 2.99
C MET A 35 4.55 -5.82 2.14
N LEU A 36 5.01 -4.72 2.74
CA LEU A 36 5.57 -3.57 2.05
C LEU A 36 6.83 -3.95 1.26
N GLY A 37 7.67 -4.83 1.81
CA GLY A 37 8.83 -5.38 1.11
C GLY A 37 8.45 -6.16 -0.16
N ALA A 38 7.38 -6.96 -0.12
CA ALA A 38 6.88 -7.68 -1.28
C ALA A 38 6.24 -6.75 -2.33
N LEU A 39 5.49 -5.74 -1.90
CA LEU A 39 4.91 -4.72 -2.77
C LEU A 39 6.00 -3.86 -3.44
N ALA A 40 7.07 -3.51 -2.71
CA ALA A 40 8.20 -2.77 -3.25
C ALA A 40 8.86 -3.51 -4.42
N GLN A 41 9.11 -4.82 -4.24
CA GLN A 41 9.66 -5.70 -5.27
C GLN A 41 8.72 -5.87 -6.47
N SER A 42 7.41 -5.76 -6.24
CA SER A 42 6.37 -5.81 -7.27
C SER A 42 6.18 -4.47 -8.00
N GLY A 43 6.97 -3.45 -7.67
CA GLY A 43 6.98 -2.17 -8.36
C GLY A 43 5.97 -1.15 -7.84
N PHE A 44 5.38 -1.32 -6.66
CA PHE A 44 4.53 -0.30 -6.04
C PHE A 44 5.36 0.85 -5.44
N SER A 45 4.77 2.05 -5.34
CA SER A 45 5.32 3.20 -4.60
C SER A 45 4.61 3.35 -3.26
N PHE A 46 5.23 4.06 -2.32
CA PHE A 46 4.65 4.32 -1.01
C PHE A 46 4.61 5.81 -0.71
N THR A 47 3.62 6.21 0.08
CA THR A 47 3.50 7.56 0.64
C THR A 47 3.32 7.47 2.15
N SER A 48 3.88 8.43 2.89
CA SER A 48 3.65 8.57 4.33
C SER A 48 2.32 9.24 4.64
N ASP A 49 1.65 9.81 3.65
CA ASP A 49 0.29 10.35 3.77
C ASP A 49 -0.70 9.44 3.04
N PRO A 50 -1.45 8.57 3.75
CA PRO A 50 -2.43 7.70 3.11
C PRO A 50 -3.51 8.42 2.30
N ARG A 51 -3.80 9.70 2.59
CA ARG A 51 -4.79 10.48 1.81
C ARG A 51 -4.32 10.82 0.41
N SER A 52 -3.01 10.79 0.17
CA SER A 52 -2.40 11.00 -1.14
C SER A 52 -2.22 9.70 -1.95
N ALA A 53 -2.57 8.55 -1.37
CA ALA A 53 -2.38 7.25 -2.00
C ALA A 53 -3.50 6.92 -3.00
N VAL A 54 -3.17 6.08 -3.99
CA VAL A 54 -4.17 5.47 -4.89
C VAL A 54 -4.85 4.29 -4.20
N VAL A 55 -4.11 3.58 -3.34
CA VAL A 55 -4.61 2.46 -2.53
C VAL A 55 -4.21 2.69 -1.09
N VAL A 56 -5.16 2.56 -0.17
CA VAL A 56 -4.88 2.55 1.28
C VAL A 56 -5.05 1.13 1.80
N ILE A 57 -4.04 0.62 2.49
CA ILE A 57 -4.09 -0.66 3.21
C ILE A 57 -4.27 -0.35 4.70
N ILE A 58 -5.31 -0.91 5.31
CA ILE A 58 -5.54 -0.86 6.75
C ILE A 58 -5.24 -2.25 7.31
N ASN A 59 -4.14 -2.38 8.06
CA ASN A 59 -3.76 -3.63 8.73
C ASN A 59 -4.15 -3.55 10.20
N THR A 60 -4.96 -4.49 10.69
CA THR A 60 -5.47 -4.50 12.07
C THR A 60 -5.56 -5.92 12.64
N CYS A 61 -5.88 -6.02 13.91
CA CYS A 61 -6.17 -7.29 14.57
C CYS A 61 -7.68 -7.62 14.49
N GLY A 62 -8.02 -8.80 14.00
CA GLY A 62 -9.42 -9.22 13.83
C GLY A 62 -10.14 -9.71 15.10
N PHE A 63 -9.44 -9.82 16.23
CA PHE A 63 -9.99 -10.39 17.47
C PHE A 63 -9.90 -9.47 18.69
N ILE A 64 -9.13 -8.39 18.63
CA ILE A 64 -9.07 -7.37 19.68
C ILE A 64 -10.19 -6.34 19.41
N GLU A 65 -11.05 -6.09 20.39
CA GLU A 65 -12.23 -5.24 20.20
C GLU A 65 -11.85 -3.80 19.86
N GLU A 66 -10.88 -3.23 20.58
CA GLU A 66 -10.42 -1.86 20.33
C GLU A 66 -9.86 -1.72 18.91
N ALA A 67 -9.03 -2.68 18.48
CA ALA A 67 -8.43 -2.68 17.14
C ALA A 67 -9.46 -2.82 16.01
N LYS A 68 -10.55 -3.56 16.25
CA LYS A 68 -11.69 -3.63 15.31
C LYS A 68 -12.37 -2.27 15.19
N GLN A 69 -12.68 -1.61 16.31
CA GLN A 69 -13.31 -0.29 16.28
C GLN A 69 -12.42 0.75 15.57
N GLU A 70 -11.13 0.80 15.90
CA GLU A 70 -10.16 1.66 15.22
C GLU A 70 -10.12 1.40 13.70
N SER A 71 -10.22 0.14 13.29
CA SER A 71 -10.22 -0.21 11.85
C SER A 71 -11.49 0.24 11.14
N ILE A 72 -12.66 0.17 11.79
CA ILE A 72 -13.92 0.65 11.22
C ILE A 72 -13.85 2.17 11.03
N ASP A 73 -13.37 2.89 12.03
CA ASP A 73 -13.20 4.35 11.97
C ASP A 73 -12.21 4.74 10.87
N ALA A 74 -11.13 3.98 10.70
CA ALA A 74 -10.16 4.20 9.62
C ALA A 74 -10.77 3.93 8.24
N ILE A 75 -11.54 2.84 8.07
CA ILE A 75 -12.23 2.53 6.81
C ILE A 75 -13.16 3.67 6.41
N ILE A 76 -13.96 4.19 7.35
CA ILE A 76 -14.85 5.32 7.10
C ILE A 76 -14.03 6.57 6.72
N ARG A 77 -13.00 6.90 7.52
CA ARG A 77 -12.16 8.09 7.31
C ARG A 77 -11.48 8.15 5.93
N PHE A 78 -11.09 7.00 5.37
CA PHE A 78 -10.37 6.93 4.09
C PHE A 78 -11.25 6.45 2.91
N GLY A 79 -12.49 6.03 3.18
CA GLY A 79 -13.45 5.56 2.17
C GLY A 79 -14.43 6.63 1.69
N GLU A 80 -14.51 7.77 2.39
CA GLU A 80 -15.21 9.00 1.98
C GLU A 80 -14.35 9.86 1.05
#